data_AF-A0A0C2R4P0-F1
#
_entry.id   AF-A0A0C2R4P0-F1
#
_cell.length_a   1.000
_cell.length_b   1.000
_cell.length_c   1.000
_cell.angle_alpha   90.00
_cell.angle_beta   90.00
_cell.angle_gamma   90.00
#
_symmetry.space_group_name_H-M   'P 1'
#
loop_
_entity.id
_entity.type
_entity.pdbx_description
1 polymer ?
#
loop_
_entity_poly.entity_id
_entity_poly.type
_entity_poly.pdbx_seq_one_letter_code
_entity_poly.pdbx_strand_id
1 'polypeptide(L)' 'MITICLVRHGETEWNALGRLQGRADLPLNITGVQQAGMLQILRRVSEGFRHNKPIETGKTNT' A
#
# COMPACT_ATOMS: atom_id res chain seq x y z
N MET A 1 -7.42 -16.99 -19.52
CA MET A 1 -7.77 -15.56 -19.41
C MET A 1 -7.03 -15.00 -18.20
N ILE A 2 -6.38 -13.84 -18.32
CA ILE A 2 -5.56 -13.25 -17.25
C ILE A 2 -6.35 -12.11 -16.61
N THR A 3 -6.46 -12.12 -15.28
CA THR A 3 -7.11 -11.05 -14.51
C THR A 3 -6.03 -10.24 -13.81
N ILE A 4 -6.00 -8.92 -14.06
CA ILE A 4 -5.07 -7.99 -13.42
C ILE A 4 -5.86 -7.17 -12.39
N CYS A 5 -5.34 -7.10 -11.16
CA CYS A 5 -5.88 -6.26 -10.09
C CYS A 5 -4.86 -5.16 -9.76
N LEU A 6 -5.29 -3.90 -9.85
CA LEU A 6 -4.50 -2.72 -9.50
C LEU A 6 -5.03 -2.14 -8.20
N VAL A 7 -4.16 -1.98 -7.21
CA VAL A 7 -4.50 -1.47 -5.88
C VAL A 7 -3.55 -0.32 -5.54
N ARG A 8 -4.09 0.78 -5.02
CA ARG A 8 -3.30 1.90 -4.49
C ARG A 8 -2.79 1.57 -3.08
N HIS A 9 -1.60 2.05 -2.72
CA HIS A 9 -1.10 1.96 -1.34
C HIS A 9 -1.99 2.74 -0.36
N GLY A 10 -1.86 2.43 0.94
CA GLY A 10 -2.57 3.14 2.00
C GLY A 10 -2.15 4.61 2.11
N GLU A 11 -2.96 5.40 2.81
CA GLU A 11 -2.73 6.81 3.05
C GLU A 11 -1.43 7.11 3.83
N THR A 12 -0.76 8.20 3.46
CA THR A 12 0.35 8.83 4.20
C THR A 12 -0.06 10.22 4.69
N GLU A 13 0.64 10.76 5.67
CA GLU A 13 0.41 12.13 6.18
C GLU A 13 0.43 13.19 5.07
N TRP A 14 1.25 13.00 4.04
CA TRP A 14 1.32 13.94 2.92
C TRP A 14 0.11 13.86 2.02
N ASN A 15 -0.48 12.68 1.83
CA ASN A 15 -1.74 12.58 1.11
C ASN A 15 -2.86 13.30 1.88
N ALA A 16 -2.92 13.14 3.20
CA ALA A 16 -3.89 13.83 4.05
C ALA A 16 -3.75 15.36 3.98
N LEU A 17 -2.51 15.86 3.89
CA LEU A 17 -2.20 17.29 3.75
C LEU A 17 -2.25 17.80 2.30
N GLY A 18 -2.65 16.98 1.32
CA GLY A 18 -2.70 17.36 -0.10
C GLY A 18 -1.35 17.67 -0.74
N ARG A 19 -0.26 17.18 -0.14
CA ARG A 19 1.12 17.39 -0.63
C ARG A 19 1.49 16.34 -1.67
N LEU A 20 2.29 16.76 -2.66
CA LEU A 20 2.86 15.86 -3.65
C LEU A 20 3.99 15.03 -3.03
N GLN A 21 3.81 13.70 -3.01
CA GLN A 21 4.77 12.75 -2.43
C GLN A 21 6.00 12.50 -3.33
N GLY A 22 5.85 12.57 -4.66
CA GLY A 22 6.96 12.31 -5.58
C GLY A 22 7.57 10.91 -5.39
N ARG A 23 8.90 10.84 -5.25
CA ARG A 23 9.64 9.60 -4.89
C ARG A 23 9.93 9.49 -3.39
N ALA A 24 9.35 10.37 -2.57
CA ALA A 24 9.55 10.33 -1.14
C ALA A 24 8.85 9.10 -0.57
N ASP A 25 9.63 8.31 0.15
CA ASP A 25 9.15 7.16 0.86
C ASP A 25 8.71 7.58 2.26
N LEU A 26 7.41 7.75 2.40
CA LEU A 26 6.77 8.12 3.66
C LEU A 26 6.01 6.91 4.21
N PRO A 27 6.09 6.66 5.53
CA PRO A 27 5.32 5.59 6.14
C PRO A 27 3.82 5.86 6.00
N LEU A 28 3.04 4.77 6.03
CA LEU A 28 1.59 4.86 6.15
C LEU A 28 1.22 5.54 7.47
N ASN A 29 0.17 6.35 7.44
CA ASN A 29 -0.44 6.84 8.67
C ASN A 29 -1.40 5.79 9.26
N ILE A 30 -2.01 6.10 10.40
CA ILE A 30 -2.92 5.19 11.11
C ILE A 30 -4.06 4.75 10.17
N THR A 31 -4.64 5.69 9.40
CA THR A 31 -5.65 5.41 8.38
C THR A 31 -5.12 4.47 7.30
N GLY A 32 -3.91 4.72 6.79
CA GLY A 32 -3.26 3.90 5.77
C GLY A 32 -2.96 2.47 6.24
N VAL A 33 -2.59 2.29 7.50
CA VAL A 33 -2.39 0.96 8.10
C VAL A 33 -3.73 0.21 8.18
N GLN A 34 -4.81 0.87 8.59
CA GLN A 34 -6.14 0.27 8.61
C GLN A 34 -6.62 -0.10 7.19
N GLN A 35 -6.40 0.79 6.21
CA GLN A 35 -6.70 0.52 4.80
C GLN A 35 -5.92 -0.68 4.27
N ALA A 36 -4.63 -0.79 4.60
CA ALA A 36 -3.81 -1.94 4.23
C ALA A 36 -4.35 -3.24 4.85
N GLY A 37 -4.82 -3.20 6.10
CA GLY A 37 -5.49 -4.31 6.77
C GLY A 37 -6.80 -4.71 6.07
N MET A 38 -7.62 -3.74 5.64
CA MET A 38 -8.84 -4.01 4.87
C MET A 38 -8.53 -4.62 3.50
N LEU A 39 -7.46 -4.17 2.83
CA LEU A 39 -6.98 -4.73 1.57
C LEU A 39 -6.48 -6.17 1.72
N GLN A 40 -5.93 -6.55 2.87
CA GLN A 40 -5.57 -7.96 3.14
C GLN A 40 -6.79 -8.88 3.14
N ILE A 41 -7.98 -8.38 3.48
CA ILE A 41 -9.23 -9.16 3.40
C ILE A 41 -9.56 -9.48 1.93
N LEU A 42 -9.25 -8.57 1.00
CA LEU A 42 -9.44 -8.77 -0.45
C LEU A 42 -8.53 -9.88 -1.02
N ARG A 43 -7.39 -10.20 -0.39
CA ARG A 43 -6.47 -11.26 -0.85
C ARG A 43 -7.08 -12.66 -0.84
N ARG A 44 -8.16 -12.89 -0.10
CA ARG A 44 -8.86 -14.19 -0.08
C ARG A 44 -9.57 -14.53 -1.40
N VAL A 45 -9.69 -13.58 -2.33
CA VAL A 45 -10.36 -13.78 -3.62
C VAL A 45 -9.43 -14.39 -4.69
N SER A 46 -8.13 -14.61 -4.41
CA SER A 46 -7.19 -15.05 -5.44
C SER A 46 -6.14 -16.04 -4.94
N GLU A 47 -6.50 -17.32 -4.90
CA GLU A 47 -5.51 -18.41 -4.96
C GLU A 47 -4.76 -18.29 -6.31
N GLY A 48 -3.46 -17.95 -6.28
CA GLY A 48 -2.61 -17.83 -7.48
C GLY A 48 -2.06 -16.45 -7.81
N PHE A 49 -2.26 -15.43 -6.96
CA PHE A 49 -1.74 -14.09 -7.23
C PHE A 49 -0.22 -13.99 -7.02
N ARG A 50 0.54 -13.81 -8.11
CA ARG A 50 1.94 -13.38 -8.03
C ARG A 50 1.97 -11.90 -7.68
N HIS A 51 2.24 -11.60 -6.42
CA HIS A 51 2.44 -10.23 -5.95
C HIS A 51 3.86 -9.79 -6.31
N ASN A 52 4.01 -8.70 -7.06
CA ASN A 52 5.27 -7.97 -7.00
C ASN A 52 5.38 -7.39 -5.58
N LYS A 53 6.50 -7.65 -4.90
CA LYS A 53 6.75 -7.02 -3.60
C LYS A 53 6.59 -5.50 -3.78
N PRO A 54 5.91 -4.81 -2.85
CA PRO A 54 6.08 -3.37 -2.78
C PRO A 54 7.58 -3.12 -2.68
N ILE A 55 8.09 -2.16 -3.44
CA ILE A 55 9.47 -1.72 -3.31
C ILE A 55 9.62 -1.34 -1.83
N GLU A 56 10.36 -2.14 -1.05
CA GLU A 56 10.66 -1.89 0.35
C GLU A 56 11.57 -0.67 0.38
N THR A 57 10.98 0.50 0.28
CA THR A 57 11.60 1.73 0.71
C THR A 57 11.34 1.83 2.21
N GLY A 58 12.40 2.08 2.98
CA GLY A 58 12.29 2.68 4.31
C GLY A 58 12.32 1.71 5.49
N LYS A 59 13.53 1.52 6.01
CA LYS A 59 13.85 0.88 7.30
C LYS A 59 12.96 1.42 8.42
N THR A 60 12.53 0.55 9.32
CA THR A 60 12.00 0.93 10.63
C THR A 60 13.06 1.77 11.35
N ASN A 61 12.79 3.06 11.56
CA ASN A 61 13.59 3.87 12.47
C ASN A 61 13.29 3.42 13.90
N THR A 62 14.20 2.60 14.44
CA THR A 62 14.49 2.49 15.87
C THR A 62 15.85 3.12 16.08
#